data_AF-A0A537IL03-F1
#
_entry.id   AF-A0A537IL03-F1
#
_cell.length_a   1.000
_cell.length_b   1.000
_cell.length_c   1.000
_cell.angle_alpha   90.00
_cell.angle_beta   90.00
_cell.angle_gamma   90.00
#
_symmetry.space_group_name_H-M   'P 1'
#
loop_
_entity.id
_entity.type
_entity.pdbx_description
1 polymer ?
#
loop_
_entity_poly.entity_id
_entity_poly.type
_entity_poly.pdbx_seq_one_letter_code
_entity_poly.pdbx_strand_id
1 'polypeptide(L)'
;MSAKIDLEGPARTIAEVASGNRIVRNVYWLKSFIRIILGVVWLVDGSLKFQPGFVHSFPDLIKSAGQPAWLQPWFNFWYNATVGNAAPFVYGIALLEVSLGVALVLGLVRKLAYIGGLILSLLIWAIPEGFGGPYGPGSTDIGTGIAYSFVFLSLIIINAMSGTSKYSLDYLIERRLPSLKRLAEFGQLTPR
;
A
#
# COMPACT_ATOMS: atom_id res chain seq x y z
N MET A 1 -25.85 -7.81 -57.86
CA MET A 1 -24.82 -6.81 -57.54
C MET A 1 -24.55 -6.94 -56.04
N SER A 2 -23.59 -7.78 -55.65
CA SER A 2 -23.28 -8.11 -54.25
C SER A 2 -21.96 -7.43 -53.88
N ALA A 3 -22.00 -6.52 -52.91
CA ALA A 3 -20.82 -5.84 -52.41
C ALA A 3 -20.04 -6.82 -51.52
N LYS A 4 -18.87 -7.27 -51.99
CA LYS A 4 -17.88 -7.92 -51.12
C LYS A 4 -17.26 -6.83 -50.24
N ILE A 5 -17.48 -6.94 -48.93
CA ILE A 5 -16.73 -6.18 -47.93
C ILE A 5 -15.39 -6.90 -47.80
N ASP A 6 -14.31 -6.27 -48.27
CA ASP A 6 -12.95 -6.75 -48.05
C ASP A 6 -12.63 -6.66 -46.56
N LEU A 7 -12.44 -7.82 -45.92
CA LEU A 7 -12.04 -7.96 -44.51
C LEU A 7 -10.51 -8.11 -44.35
N GLU A 8 -9.72 -7.68 -45.32
CA GLU A 8 -8.25 -7.74 -45.23
C GLU A 8 -7.67 -6.45 -44.62
N GLY A 9 -7.96 -6.23 -43.34
CA GLY A 9 -7.10 -5.39 -42.50
C GLY A 9 -5.95 -6.24 -41.94
N PRO A 10 -4.69 -5.76 -41.92
CA PRO A 10 -3.58 -6.54 -41.39
C PRO A 10 -3.87 -6.91 -39.94
N ALA A 11 -3.97 -8.21 -39.67
CA ALA A 11 -4.12 -8.76 -38.33
C ALA A 11 -2.84 -8.46 -37.54
N ARG A 12 -2.76 -7.26 -36.96
CA ARG A 12 -1.70 -6.90 -36.02
C ARG A 12 -1.75 -7.89 -34.89
N THR A 13 -0.70 -8.69 -34.76
CA THR A 13 -0.59 -9.66 -33.67
C THR A 13 -0.59 -8.89 -32.34
N ILE A 14 -1.15 -9.47 -31.27
CA ILE A 14 -1.14 -8.87 -29.92
C ILE A 14 0.29 -8.43 -29.53
N ALA A 15 1.30 -9.14 -30.03
CA ALA A 15 2.72 -8.81 -29.90
C ALA A 15 3.12 -7.47 -30.55
N GLU A 16 2.59 -7.10 -31.72
CA GLU A 16 2.86 -5.81 -32.37
C GLU A 16 2.17 -4.64 -31.67
N VAL A 17 0.95 -4.86 -31.17
CA VAL A 17 0.22 -3.84 -30.39
C VAL A 17 0.92 -3.61 -29.03
N ALA A 18 1.46 -4.67 -28.43
CA ALA A 18 2.22 -4.60 -27.18
C ALA A 18 3.62 -3.97 -27.38
N SER A 19 4.29 -4.20 -28.51
CA SER A 19 5.63 -3.66 -28.80
C SER A 19 5.63 -2.14 -29.04
N GLY A 20 4.53 -1.60 -29.57
CA GLY A 20 4.33 -0.16 -29.78
C GLY A 20 4.01 0.63 -28.50
N ASN A 21 3.58 -0.05 -27.42
CA ASN A 21 3.06 0.63 -26.24
C ASN A 21 4.16 0.88 -25.20
N ARG A 22 4.77 2.08 -25.23
CA ARG A 22 5.86 2.51 -24.33
C ARG A 22 5.56 2.25 -22.84
N ILE A 23 4.28 2.28 -22.46
CA ILE A 23 3.81 2.04 -21.08
C ILE A 23 4.07 0.60 -20.66
N VAL A 24 3.74 -0.39 -21.50
CA VAL A 24 3.94 -1.83 -21.22
C VAL A 24 5.43 -2.16 -21.12
N ARG A 25 6.25 -1.53 -21.96
CA ARG A 25 7.71 -1.71 -21.95
C ARG A 25 8.38 -1.13 -20.68
N ASN A 26 7.75 -0.15 -20.03
CA ASN A 26 8.29 0.54 -18.85
C ASN A 26 7.72 0.05 -17.50
N VAL A 27 6.88 -0.99 -17.48
CA VAL A 27 6.19 -1.49 -16.27
C VAL A 27 7.16 -1.75 -15.10
N TYR A 28 8.35 -2.29 -15.37
CA TYR A 28 9.36 -2.57 -14.34
C TYR A 28 9.89 -1.32 -13.64
N TRP A 29 10.09 -0.24 -14.39
CA TRP A 29 10.56 1.04 -13.84
C TRP A 29 9.41 1.75 -13.11
N LEU A 30 8.21 1.75 -13.70
CA LEU A 30 7.03 2.38 -13.11
C LEU A 30 6.66 1.75 -11.76
N LYS A 31 6.72 0.42 -11.66
CA LYS A 31 6.53 -0.31 -10.40
C LYS A 31 7.52 0.14 -9.32
N SER A 32 8.79 0.24 -9.66
CA SER A 32 9.83 0.70 -8.71
C SER A 32 9.61 2.16 -8.32
N PHE A 33 9.21 3.00 -9.27
CA PHE A 33 8.92 4.41 -9.02
C PHE A 33 7.75 4.59 -8.05
N ILE A 34 6.62 3.89 -8.29
CA ILE A 34 5.45 3.90 -7.39
C ILE A 34 5.85 3.43 -5.99
N ARG A 35 6.61 2.33 -5.90
CA ARG A 35 7.10 1.79 -4.62
C ARG A 35 7.94 2.82 -3.86
N ILE A 36 8.87 3.50 -4.53
CA ILE A 36 9.77 4.47 -3.91
C ILE A 36 8.98 5.70 -3.44
N ILE A 37 8.09 6.25 -4.26
CA ILE A 37 7.26 7.39 -3.87
C ILE A 37 6.39 7.03 -2.66
N LEU A 38 5.74 5.87 -2.70
CA LEU A 38 4.96 5.39 -1.57
C LEU A 38 5.85 5.27 -0.32
N GLY A 39 7.05 4.71 -0.46
CA GLY A 39 8.01 4.63 0.64
C GLY A 39 8.36 5.98 1.24
N VAL A 40 8.59 7.01 0.40
CA VAL A 40 8.85 8.38 0.87
C VAL A 40 7.64 8.96 1.61
N VAL A 41 6.42 8.77 1.10
CA VAL A 41 5.19 9.21 1.78
C VAL A 41 5.08 8.57 3.17
N TRP A 42 5.33 7.27 3.28
CA TRP A 42 5.31 6.55 4.56
C TRP A 42 6.41 7.01 5.53
N LEU A 43 7.62 7.33 5.02
CA LEU A 43 8.69 7.89 5.85
C LEU A 43 8.29 9.25 6.44
N VAL A 44 7.70 10.12 5.63
CA VAL A 44 7.23 11.43 6.08
C VAL A 44 6.11 11.24 7.10
N ASP A 45 5.08 10.46 6.78
CA ASP A 45 3.93 10.24 7.66
C ASP A 45 4.33 9.65 9.02
N GLY A 46 5.18 8.62 9.04
CA GLY A 46 5.70 8.04 10.27
C GLY A 46 6.58 9.00 11.06
N SER A 47 7.38 9.84 10.38
CA SER A 47 8.22 10.83 11.03
C SER A 47 7.39 11.91 11.75
N LEU A 48 6.24 12.30 11.18
CA LEU A 48 5.35 13.30 11.77
C LEU A 48 4.76 12.84 13.12
N LYS A 49 4.59 11.54 13.33
CA LYS A 49 4.05 11.00 14.60
C LYS A 49 5.03 11.11 15.77
N PHE A 50 6.31 11.42 15.52
CA PHE A 50 7.28 11.77 16.56
C PHE A 50 7.25 13.24 16.98
N GLN A 51 6.38 14.06 16.38
CA GLN A 51 6.26 15.46 16.78
C GLN A 51 5.79 15.60 18.23
N PRO A 52 6.30 16.60 18.97
CA PRO A 52 5.83 16.90 20.31
C PRO A 52 4.31 17.14 20.33
N GLY A 53 3.61 16.51 21.25
CA GLY A 53 2.17 16.71 21.45
C GLY A 53 1.27 15.74 20.67
N PHE A 54 1.74 15.06 19.62
CA PHE A 54 0.90 14.14 18.83
C PHE A 54 0.32 12.99 19.69
N VAL A 55 1.13 12.45 20.61
CA VAL A 55 0.70 11.43 21.58
C VAL A 55 -0.48 11.92 22.43
N HIS A 56 -0.47 13.18 22.85
CA HIS A 56 -1.53 13.74 23.70
C HIS A 56 -2.82 14.00 22.93
N SER A 57 -2.74 14.29 21.62
CA SER A 57 -3.91 14.43 20.76
C SER A 57 -4.52 13.11 20.31
N PHE A 58 -3.80 12.00 20.42
CA PHE A 58 -4.24 10.72 19.86
C PHE A 58 -5.58 10.20 20.43
N PRO A 59 -5.85 10.27 21.74
CA PRO A 59 -7.16 9.87 22.28
C PRO A 59 -8.33 10.69 21.70
N ASP A 60 -8.09 11.95 21.32
CA ASP A 60 -9.11 12.79 20.70
C ASP A 60 -9.45 12.36 19.28
N LEU A 61 -8.49 11.80 18.53
CA LEU A 61 -8.71 11.23 17.20
C LEU A 61 -9.64 10.01 17.23
N ILE A 62 -9.64 9.26 18.34
CA ILE A 62 -10.38 8.01 18.48
C ILE A 62 -11.68 8.21 19.29
N LYS A 63 -12.02 9.45 19.63
CA LYS A 63 -13.29 9.74 20.30
C LYS A 63 -14.46 9.31 19.42
N SER A 64 -15.41 8.63 20.04
CA SER A 64 -16.59 8.10 19.36
C SER A 64 -17.65 9.16 19.02
N ALA A 65 -17.41 10.43 19.35
CA ALA A 65 -18.33 11.53 19.09
C ALA A 65 -18.53 11.72 17.58
N GLY A 66 -19.78 11.67 17.10
CA GLY A 66 -20.10 11.76 15.67
C GLY A 66 -19.97 10.43 14.91
N GLN A 67 -19.72 9.31 15.61
CA GLN A 67 -19.72 7.98 15.01
C GLN A 67 -21.08 7.27 15.17
N PRO A 68 -21.52 6.48 14.17
CA PRO A 68 -22.72 5.65 14.25
C PRO A 68 -22.77 4.80 15.51
N ALA A 69 -23.96 4.63 16.08
CA ALA A 69 -24.15 3.91 17.34
C ALA A 69 -23.57 2.48 17.33
N TRP A 70 -23.61 1.80 16.18
CA TRP A 70 -23.09 0.45 16.02
C TRP A 70 -21.55 0.37 16.04
N LEU A 71 -20.84 1.47 15.77
CA LEU A 71 -19.38 1.56 15.85
C LEU A 71 -18.88 1.96 17.25
N GLN A 72 -19.77 2.42 18.14
CA GLN A 72 -19.40 2.87 19.48
C GLN A 72 -18.56 1.83 20.26
N PRO A 73 -18.87 0.52 20.27
CA PRO A 73 -18.05 -0.46 20.98
C PRO A 73 -16.60 -0.53 20.50
N TRP A 74 -16.36 -0.36 19.19
CA TRP A 74 -15.03 -0.36 18.59
C TRP A 74 -14.20 0.83 19.05
N PHE A 75 -14.75 2.04 18.94
CA PHE A 75 -14.07 3.26 19.37
C PHE A 75 -13.86 3.29 20.89
N ASN A 76 -14.84 2.82 21.67
CA ASN A 76 -14.70 2.73 23.13
C ASN A 76 -13.58 1.78 23.54
N PHE A 77 -13.41 0.64 22.85
CA PHE A 77 -12.30 -0.28 23.09
C PHE A 77 -10.95 0.42 22.90
N TRP A 78 -10.75 1.08 21.76
CA TRP A 78 -9.48 1.74 21.45
C TRP A 78 -9.22 2.98 22.30
N TYR A 79 -10.26 3.76 22.60
CA TYR A 79 -10.17 4.87 23.55
C TYR A 79 -9.70 4.37 24.92
N ASN A 80 -10.35 3.35 25.48
CA ASN A 80 -9.97 2.80 26.78
C ASN A 80 -8.55 2.20 26.78
N ALA A 81 -8.12 1.61 25.66
CA ALA A 81 -6.76 1.09 25.52
C ALA A 81 -5.68 2.20 25.49
N THR A 82 -6.03 3.42 25.09
CA THR A 82 -5.04 4.48 24.78
C THR A 82 -5.13 5.69 25.72
N VAL A 83 -6.27 5.92 26.37
CA VAL A 83 -6.51 7.10 27.23
C VAL A 83 -5.53 7.21 28.39
N GLY A 84 -5.10 6.08 28.96
CA GLY A 84 -4.14 6.07 30.07
C GLY A 84 -2.70 6.32 29.63
N ASN A 85 -2.31 5.80 28.45
CA ASN A 85 -1.01 6.03 27.86
C ASN A 85 -1.02 5.66 26.36
N ALA A 86 -1.14 6.67 25.49
CA ALA A 86 -1.14 6.46 24.04
C ALA A 86 0.27 6.25 23.45
N ALA A 87 1.34 6.54 24.20
CA ALA A 87 2.71 6.57 23.68
C ALA A 87 3.17 5.23 23.04
N PRO A 88 2.92 4.05 23.65
CA PRO A 88 3.32 2.79 23.04
C PRO A 88 2.65 2.53 21.69
N PHE A 89 1.38 2.92 21.54
CA PHE A 89 0.63 2.75 20.30
C PHE A 89 1.12 3.72 19.23
N VAL A 90 1.21 5.01 19.57
CA VAL A 90 1.63 6.06 18.64
C VAL A 90 3.05 5.82 18.15
N TYR A 91 4.01 5.61 19.06
CA TYR A 91 5.41 5.39 18.66
C TYR A 91 5.62 4.01 18.05
N GLY A 92 4.85 3.00 18.44
CA GLY A 92 4.85 1.69 17.79
C GLY A 92 4.43 1.79 16.32
N ILE A 93 3.32 2.47 16.05
CA ILE A 93 2.85 2.72 14.68
C ILE A 93 3.85 3.58 13.90
N ALA A 94 4.37 4.65 14.50
CA ALA A 94 5.37 5.51 13.87
C ALA A 94 6.64 4.71 13.45
N LEU A 95 7.11 3.82 14.32
CA LEU A 95 8.26 2.96 14.03
C LEU A 95 7.95 1.97 12.90
N LEU A 96 6.75 1.39 12.89
CA LEU A 96 6.30 0.49 11.82
C LEU A 96 6.20 1.23 10.48
N GLU A 97 5.65 2.44 10.47
CA GLU A 97 5.52 3.28 9.28
C GLU A 97 6.88 3.67 8.71
N VAL A 98 7.80 4.12 9.56
CA VAL A 98 9.18 4.46 9.14
C VAL A 98 9.90 3.21 8.62
N SER A 99 9.81 2.09 9.34
CA SER A 99 10.44 0.83 8.91
C SER A 99 9.90 0.34 7.58
N LEU A 100 8.59 0.45 7.37
CA LEU A 100 7.94 0.14 6.11
C LEU A 100 8.39 1.10 5.00
N GLY A 101 8.43 2.40 5.27
CA GLY A 101 8.94 3.41 4.34
C GLY A 101 10.37 3.11 3.87
N VAL A 102 11.27 2.77 4.81
CA VAL A 102 12.65 2.34 4.50
C VAL A 102 12.64 1.08 3.62
N ALA A 103 11.86 0.06 4.00
CA ALA A 103 11.77 -1.19 3.24
C ALA A 103 11.27 -0.95 1.81
N LEU A 104 10.32 -0.03 1.60
CA LEU A 104 9.79 0.32 0.29
C LEU A 104 10.78 1.10 -0.56
N VAL A 105 11.45 2.11 -0.02
CA VAL A 105 12.47 2.88 -0.75
C VAL A 105 13.59 1.96 -1.22
N LEU A 106 14.14 1.16 -0.30
CA LEU A 106 15.24 0.24 -0.59
C LEU A 106 14.80 -1.00 -1.39
N GLY A 107 13.52 -1.34 -1.36
CA GLY A 107 13.00 -2.56 -1.96
C GLY A 107 13.51 -3.81 -1.25
N LEU A 108 13.43 -3.82 0.08
CA LEU A 108 13.79 -4.93 0.97
C LEU A 108 12.54 -5.71 1.38
N VAL A 109 12.67 -7.04 1.50
CA VAL A 109 11.63 -7.96 2.01
C VAL A 109 10.23 -7.65 1.43
N ARG A 110 10.18 -7.39 0.11
CA ARG A 110 9.02 -6.71 -0.53
C ARG A 110 7.68 -7.37 -0.27
N LYS A 111 7.62 -8.70 -0.26
CA LYS A 111 6.38 -9.42 0.07
C LYS A 111 5.86 -9.06 1.46
N LEU A 112 6.72 -9.06 2.47
CA LEU A 112 6.35 -8.64 3.82
C LEU A 112 6.05 -7.15 3.88
N ALA A 113 6.82 -6.31 3.19
CA ALA A 113 6.56 -4.87 3.14
C ALA A 113 5.18 -4.57 2.52
N TYR A 114 4.79 -5.25 1.44
CA TYR A 114 3.51 -4.98 0.78
C TYR A 114 2.31 -5.54 1.56
N ILE A 115 2.41 -6.76 2.11
CA ILE A 115 1.35 -7.33 2.94
C ILE A 115 1.23 -6.55 4.25
N GLY A 116 2.37 -6.26 4.89
CA GLY A 116 2.43 -5.47 6.11
C GLY A 116 1.87 -4.06 5.89
N GLY A 117 2.24 -3.40 4.80
CA GLY A 117 1.70 -2.10 4.43
C GLY A 117 0.20 -2.12 4.15
N LEU A 118 -0.32 -3.15 3.48
CA LEU A 118 -1.75 -3.35 3.30
C LEU A 118 -2.49 -3.44 4.64
N ILE A 119 -2.02 -4.31 5.54
CA ILE A 119 -2.62 -4.51 6.87
C ILE A 119 -2.52 -3.24 7.71
N LEU A 120 -1.34 -2.61 7.75
CA LEU A 120 -1.11 -1.40 8.52
C LEU A 120 -1.97 -0.24 8.03
N SER A 121 -2.13 -0.09 6.71
CA SER A 121 -3.03 0.91 6.12
C SER A 121 -4.48 0.72 6.57
N LEU A 122 -4.96 -0.53 6.60
CA LEU A 122 -6.32 -0.84 7.05
C LEU A 122 -6.51 -0.62 8.56
N LEU A 123 -5.48 -0.86 9.37
CA LEU A 123 -5.51 -0.58 10.81
C LEU A 123 -5.55 0.93 11.07
N ILE A 124 -4.74 1.71 10.37
CA ILE A 124 -4.76 3.19 10.44
C ILE A 124 -6.13 3.72 9.99
N TRP A 125 -6.67 3.17 8.91
CA TRP A 125 -8.00 3.53 8.43
C TRP A 125 -9.11 3.23 9.46
N ALA A 126 -9.06 2.06 10.09
CA ALA A 126 -10.10 1.61 11.02
C ALA A 126 -10.02 2.26 12.40
N ILE A 127 -8.83 2.67 12.85
CA ILE A 127 -8.60 3.14 14.23
C ILE A 127 -8.53 4.67 14.28
N PRO A 128 -7.39 5.34 13.96
CA PRO A 128 -7.30 6.79 14.06
C PRO A 128 -8.07 7.55 12.98
N GLU A 129 -8.30 6.99 11.78
CA GLU A 129 -9.13 7.65 10.76
C GLU A 129 -10.63 7.32 10.89
N GLY A 130 -10.99 6.43 11.81
CA GLY A 130 -12.38 6.09 12.12
C GLY A 130 -13.24 5.74 10.91
N PHE A 131 -12.69 4.97 9.96
CA PHE A 131 -13.31 4.57 8.69
C PHE A 131 -13.64 5.74 7.73
N GLY A 132 -12.93 6.87 7.85
CA GLY A 132 -13.22 8.12 7.14
C GLY A 132 -14.21 9.03 7.86
N GLY A 133 -14.59 8.68 9.09
CA GLY A 133 -15.44 9.52 9.93
C GLY A 133 -14.67 10.69 10.59
N PRO A 134 -15.37 11.50 11.42
CA PRO A 134 -16.78 11.36 11.81
C PRO A 134 -17.75 11.69 10.66
N TYR A 135 -18.89 10.99 10.65
CA TYR A 135 -19.88 11.10 9.57
C TYR A 135 -20.93 12.16 9.92
N GLY A 136 -20.97 13.24 9.15
CA GLY A 136 -21.95 14.32 9.30
C GLY A 136 -22.31 14.95 7.96
N PRO A 137 -23.24 15.93 7.95
CA PRO A 137 -23.56 16.68 6.74
C PRO A 137 -22.29 17.30 6.13
N GLY A 138 -21.98 16.94 4.89
CA GLY A 138 -20.78 17.43 4.19
C GLY A 138 -19.52 16.57 4.37
N SER A 139 -19.56 15.46 5.11
CA SER A 139 -18.45 14.50 5.13
C SER A 139 -18.25 13.86 3.76
N THR A 140 -17.11 14.14 3.12
CA THR A 140 -16.72 13.55 1.82
C THR A 140 -15.41 12.78 1.87
N ASP A 141 -14.70 12.83 3.01
CA ASP A 141 -13.45 12.11 3.18
C ASP A 141 -13.73 10.63 3.52
N ILE A 142 -12.99 9.74 2.87
CA ILE A 142 -13.07 8.29 3.11
C ILE A 142 -11.84 7.77 3.88
N GLY A 143 -10.87 8.64 4.18
CA GLY A 143 -9.61 8.30 4.84
C GLY A 143 -8.48 8.01 3.84
N THR A 144 -7.25 8.25 4.27
CA THR A 144 -6.06 8.01 3.43
C THR A 144 -5.62 6.55 3.48
N GLY A 145 -5.87 5.86 4.60
CA GLY A 145 -5.45 4.47 4.80
C GLY A 145 -6.12 3.52 3.80
N ILE A 146 -7.39 3.73 3.45
CA ILE A 146 -8.05 2.90 2.43
C ILE A 146 -7.42 3.09 1.05
N ALA A 147 -7.02 4.31 0.67
CA ALA A 147 -6.34 4.56 -0.59
C ALA A 147 -4.97 3.88 -0.63
N TYR A 148 -4.18 3.97 0.45
CA TYR A 148 -2.90 3.26 0.55
C TYR A 148 -3.07 1.75 0.47
N SER A 149 -4.14 1.19 1.07
CA SER A 149 -4.46 -0.23 0.99
C SER A 149 -4.60 -0.70 -0.47
N PHE A 150 -5.28 0.07 -1.32
CA PHE A 150 -5.41 -0.24 -2.74
C PHE A 150 -4.09 -0.12 -3.51
N VAL A 151 -3.24 0.84 -3.16
CA VAL A 151 -1.90 0.95 -3.74
C VAL A 151 -1.05 -0.26 -3.36
N PHE A 152 -1.06 -0.70 -2.10
CA PHE A 152 -0.36 -1.91 -1.68
C PHE A 152 -0.91 -3.16 -2.36
N LEU A 153 -2.23 -3.31 -2.43
CA LEU A 153 -2.86 -4.42 -3.15
C LEU A 153 -2.44 -4.45 -4.62
N SER A 154 -2.40 -3.29 -5.28
CA SER A 154 -1.91 -3.14 -6.65
C SER A 154 -0.44 -3.55 -6.78
N LEU A 155 0.41 -3.12 -5.84
CA LEU A 155 1.82 -3.53 -5.81
C LEU A 155 1.98 -5.04 -5.62
N ILE A 156 1.13 -5.68 -4.80
CA ILE A 156 1.10 -7.14 -4.63
C ILE A 156 0.74 -7.82 -5.97
N ILE A 157 -0.35 -7.40 -6.61
CA ILE A 157 -0.82 -7.98 -7.88
C ILE A 157 0.23 -7.81 -8.98
N ILE A 158 0.76 -6.59 -9.15
CA ILE A 158 1.82 -6.30 -10.14
C ILE A 158 3.08 -7.13 -9.83
N ASN A 159 3.42 -7.34 -8.55
CA ASN A 159 4.56 -8.17 -8.19
C ASN A 159 4.34 -9.65 -8.47
N ALA A 160 3.13 -10.16 -8.23
CA ALA A 160 2.76 -11.54 -8.55
C ALA A 160 2.74 -11.81 -10.07
N MET A 161 2.32 -10.82 -10.87
CA MET A 161 2.22 -10.95 -12.33
C MET A 161 3.54 -10.70 -13.07
N SER A 162 4.31 -9.70 -12.66
CA SER A 162 5.50 -9.24 -13.42
C SER A 162 6.83 -9.77 -12.88
N GLY A 163 6.84 -10.49 -11.76
CA GLY A 163 8.07 -10.96 -11.12
C GLY A 163 8.94 -9.82 -10.53
N THR A 164 10.17 -10.17 -10.13
CA THR A 164 11.05 -9.27 -9.39
C THR A 164 11.68 -8.18 -10.28
N SER A 165 11.54 -6.92 -9.87
CA SER A 165 12.16 -5.79 -10.57
C SER A 165 13.66 -5.74 -10.32
N LYS A 166 14.45 -5.46 -11.35
CA LYS A 166 15.92 -5.30 -11.30
C LYS A 166 16.38 -4.15 -10.36
N TYR A 167 15.49 -3.22 -10.04
CA TYR A 167 15.75 -2.04 -9.19
C TYR A 167 15.26 -2.25 -7.74
N SER A 168 15.72 -3.33 -7.11
CA SER A 168 15.44 -3.62 -5.69
C SER A 168 16.67 -4.22 -5.04
N LEU A 169 16.92 -3.90 -3.76
CA LEU A 169 18.01 -4.56 -3.03
C LEU A 169 17.77 -6.06 -2.88
N ASP A 170 16.51 -6.50 -2.77
CA ASP A 170 16.16 -7.92 -2.81
C ASP A 170 16.77 -8.64 -4.03
N TYR A 171 16.79 -8.00 -5.22
CA TYR A 171 17.42 -8.58 -6.41
C TYR A 171 18.93 -8.79 -6.24
N LEU A 172 19.63 -7.86 -5.56
CA LEU A 172 21.06 -7.99 -5.29
C LEU A 172 21.34 -9.03 -4.18
N ILE A 173 20.48 -9.08 -3.16
CA ILE A 173 20.59 -10.00 -2.02
C ILE A 173 20.30 -11.44 -2.47
N GLU A 174 19.27 -11.67 -3.28
CA GLU A 174 18.92 -13.00 -3.83
C GLU A 174 20.05 -13.58 -4.69
N ARG A 175 20.82 -12.73 -5.38
CA ARG A 175 22.01 -13.18 -6.13
C ARG A 175 23.11 -13.72 -5.21
N ARG A 176 23.17 -13.25 -3.96
CA ARG A 176 24.14 -13.69 -2.94
C ARG A 176 23.59 -14.82 -2.05
N LEU A 177 22.29 -14.82 -1.74
CA LEU A 177 21.65 -15.72 -0.78
C LEU A 177 20.26 -16.20 -1.29
N PRO A 178 20.19 -17.36 -1.96
CA PRO A 178 18.95 -17.85 -2.58
C PRO A 178 17.82 -18.20 -1.60
N SER A 179 18.13 -18.47 -0.33
CA SER A 179 17.17 -18.86 0.70
C SER A 179 16.20 -17.73 1.10
N LEU A 180 16.61 -16.47 0.95
CA LEU A 180 15.79 -15.28 1.25
C LEU A 180 14.66 -15.06 0.23
N LYS A 181 14.71 -15.76 -0.91
CA LYS A 181 13.73 -15.65 -2.00
C LYS A 181 12.29 -15.91 -1.55
N ARG A 182 12.05 -16.83 -0.60
CA ARG A 182 10.69 -17.12 -0.08
C ARG A 182 10.07 -15.97 0.71
N LEU A 183 10.91 -15.13 1.32
CA LEU A 183 10.48 -13.96 2.11
C LEU A 183 10.30 -12.72 1.24
N ALA A 184 11.02 -12.63 0.12
CA ALA A 184 10.98 -11.50 -0.80
C ALA A 184 9.94 -11.67 -1.92
N GLU A 185 9.69 -12.90 -2.39
CA GLU A 185 8.88 -13.17 -3.57
C GLU A 185 7.52 -13.81 -3.28
N PHE A 186 6.54 -13.44 -4.10
CA PHE A 186 5.32 -14.22 -4.30
C PHE A 186 5.63 -15.29 -5.35
N GLY A 187 5.25 -16.55 -5.09
CA GLY A 187 5.45 -17.63 -6.06
C GLY A 187 4.86 -17.24 -7.41
N GLN A 188 5.64 -17.35 -8.49
CA GLN A 188 5.19 -16.96 -9.83
C GLN A 188 4.01 -17.84 -10.25
N LEU A 189 2.88 -17.22 -10.58
CA LEU A 189 1.78 -17.89 -11.28
C LEU A 189 2.11 -17.91 -12.77
N THR A 190 3.11 -18.69 -13.18
CA THR A 190 3.26 -19.05 -14.58
C THR A 190 2.43 -20.30 -14.85
N PRO A 191 1.54 -20.32 -15.86
CA PRO A 191 1.07 -21.58 -16.43
C PRO A 191 2.31 -22.34 -16.91
N ARG A 192 2.41 -23.62 -16.52
CA ARG A 192 3.40 -24.53 -17.11
C ARG A 192 3.06 -24.81 -18.56
#